data_AF-A5FCA2-F1
#
_entry.id   AF-A5FCA2-F1
#
_cell.length_a   1.000
_cell.length_b   1.000
_cell.length_c   1.000
_cell.angle_alpha   90.00
_cell.angle_beta   90.00
_cell.angle_gamma   90.00
#
_symmetry.space_group_name_H-M   'P 1'
#
loop_
_entity.id
_entity.type
_entity.pdbx_description
1 polymer ?
#
loop_
_entity_poly.entity_id
_entity_poly.type
_entity_poly.pdbx_seq_one_letter_code
_entity_poly.pdbx_strand_id
1 'polypeptide(L)'
;MSNAESIINVIDTFLDKFSLKTNKLTKQDLISFIEEKWAEADDEKYNIYQAYIITGRMTNEYIWAKDFPNMKRWLDMNDRHSASGRNEPYIRNYYKGQCCLECGNEEKALEYFNLCYNENPDYIFTRAPFCYEFFNKHLENPRELPKQEEGQDDYFEWVELEEWQSFFNEEESEIQCEILFDDDEEEEFREEHENGIEYLENNQTEILESILTELLKVYPDWQKDYGYSEEDKPDFMPDVTTIKDFANLISPTSIYVTSVFKDDLPYIGFLFSCSWDSEHGLGVMTHKNRIVEIGGADTAFLTWIAEKDNNKSK
;
A
#
# COMPACT_ATOMS: atom_id res chain seq x y z
N MET A 1 6.76 -11.42 27.37
CA MET A 1 5.71 -11.54 26.37
C MET A 1 4.50 -12.18 27.03
N SER A 2 3.36 -11.49 27.07
CA SER A 2 2.10 -12.09 27.55
C SER A 2 1.61 -13.15 26.56
N ASN A 3 0.61 -13.94 26.96
CA ASN A 3 -0.03 -14.89 26.04
C ASN A 3 -0.64 -14.15 24.83
N ALA A 4 -1.35 -13.04 25.08
CA ALA A 4 -1.89 -12.19 24.03
C ALA A 4 -0.80 -11.66 23.08
N GLU A 5 0.29 -11.11 23.60
CA GLU A 5 1.38 -10.56 22.78
C GLU A 5 2.01 -11.64 21.89
N SER A 6 2.23 -12.84 22.42
CA SER A 6 2.75 -13.96 21.63
C SER A 6 1.80 -14.36 20.50
N ILE A 7 0.50 -14.40 20.75
CA ILE A 7 -0.49 -14.83 19.75
C ILE A 7 -0.72 -13.74 18.71
N ILE A 8 -0.76 -12.48 19.12
CA ILE A 8 -0.88 -11.35 18.19
C ILE A 8 0.32 -11.30 17.26
N ASN A 9 1.54 -11.52 17.75
CA ASN A 9 2.73 -11.62 16.89
C ASN A 9 2.63 -12.78 15.88
N VAL A 10 2.08 -13.93 16.27
CA VAL A 10 1.86 -15.06 15.35
C VAL A 10 0.85 -14.70 14.25
N ILE A 11 -0.23 -14.00 14.59
CA ILE A 11 -1.20 -13.52 13.60
C ILE A 11 -0.55 -12.50 12.66
N ASP A 12 0.26 -11.60 13.21
CA ASP A 12 0.93 -10.55 12.44
C ASP A 12 1.91 -11.13 11.42
N THR A 13 2.82 -12.01 11.87
CA THR A 13 3.73 -12.73 10.97
C THR A 13 2.98 -13.56 9.93
N PHE A 14 1.84 -14.16 10.28
CA PHE A 14 1.00 -14.85 9.30
C PHE A 14 0.42 -13.90 8.25
N LEU A 15 -0.02 -12.70 8.64
CA LEU A 15 -0.53 -11.69 7.71
C LEU A 15 0.56 -11.22 6.73
N ASP A 16 1.79 -11.05 7.20
CA ASP A 16 2.93 -10.72 6.34
C ASP A 16 3.17 -11.85 5.33
N LYS A 17 3.26 -13.11 5.79
CA LYS A 17 3.42 -14.29 4.92
C LYS A 17 2.26 -14.44 3.93
N PHE A 18 1.05 -14.13 4.34
CA PHE A 18 -0.13 -14.18 3.48
C PHE A 18 -0.08 -13.13 2.35
N SER A 19 0.63 -12.02 2.56
CA SER A 19 0.77 -10.93 1.59
C SER A 19 1.87 -11.19 0.55
N LEU A 20 2.68 -12.23 0.74
CA LEU A 20 3.73 -12.61 -0.21
C LEU A 20 3.17 -13.13 -1.54
N LYS A 21 3.84 -12.83 -2.66
CA LYS A 21 3.50 -13.37 -4.00
C LYS A 21 3.52 -14.90 -4.05
N THR A 22 4.32 -15.53 -3.19
CA THR A 22 4.44 -16.98 -3.09
C THR A 22 3.26 -17.63 -2.36
N ASN A 23 2.40 -16.85 -1.68
CA ASN A 23 1.26 -17.35 -0.95
C ASN A 23 0.32 -18.17 -1.86
N LYS A 24 -0.19 -19.28 -1.31
CA LYS A 24 -1.18 -20.16 -1.97
C LYS A 24 -2.45 -20.34 -1.15
N LEU A 25 -2.54 -19.69 0.01
CA LEU A 25 -3.70 -19.74 0.88
C LEU A 25 -4.84 -18.86 0.34
N THR A 26 -6.06 -19.31 0.57
CA THR A 26 -7.25 -18.56 0.20
C THR A 26 -7.63 -17.56 1.29
N LYS A 27 -8.52 -16.61 0.96
CA LYS A 27 -9.13 -15.72 1.97
C LYS A 27 -9.85 -16.49 3.07
N GLN A 28 -10.44 -17.64 2.75
CA GLN A 28 -11.08 -18.50 3.75
C GLN A 28 -10.07 -19.10 4.72
N ASP A 29 -8.88 -19.49 4.24
CA ASP A 29 -7.80 -19.97 5.10
C ASP A 29 -7.29 -18.88 6.04
N LEU A 30 -7.11 -17.65 5.54
CA LEU A 30 -6.78 -16.47 6.35
C LEU A 30 -7.80 -16.25 7.46
N ILE A 31 -9.09 -16.19 7.10
CA ILE A 31 -10.18 -15.97 8.06
C ILE A 31 -10.14 -17.06 9.13
N SER A 32 -10.00 -18.32 8.71
CA SER A 32 -10.04 -19.48 9.63
C SER A 32 -8.85 -19.47 10.59
N PHE A 33 -7.64 -19.17 10.10
CA PHE A 33 -6.44 -19.07 10.92
C PHE A 33 -6.55 -17.95 11.96
N ILE A 34 -6.98 -16.75 11.54
CA ILE A 34 -7.09 -15.60 12.45
C ILE A 34 -8.18 -15.84 13.49
N GLU A 35 -9.33 -16.40 13.11
CA GLU A 35 -10.39 -16.78 14.05
C GLU A 35 -9.89 -17.74 15.14
N GLU A 36 -9.17 -18.79 14.74
CA GLU A 36 -8.61 -19.79 15.67
C GLU A 36 -7.61 -19.14 16.63
N LYS A 37 -6.63 -18.42 16.09
CA LYS A 37 -5.59 -17.76 16.92
C LYS A 37 -6.14 -16.66 17.78
N TRP A 38 -7.04 -15.83 17.27
CA TRP A 38 -7.67 -14.79 18.05
C TRP A 38 -8.44 -15.33 19.26
N ALA A 39 -9.05 -16.52 19.14
CA ALA A 39 -9.77 -17.18 20.23
C ALA A 39 -8.84 -17.73 21.33
N GLU A 40 -7.60 -18.06 21.00
CA GLU A 40 -6.59 -18.52 21.96
C GLU A 40 -6.06 -17.37 22.84
N ALA A 41 -6.05 -16.13 22.33
CA ALA A 41 -5.52 -14.97 23.05
C ALA A 41 -6.47 -14.51 24.16
N ASP A 42 -5.92 -14.26 25.35
CA ASP A 42 -6.64 -13.61 26.44
C ASP A 42 -7.00 -12.14 26.14
N ASP A 43 -7.77 -11.51 27.03
CA ASP A 43 -8.31 -10.15 26.84
C ASP A 43 -7.22 -9.05 26.84
N GLU A 44 -5.97 -9.35 27.21
CA GLU A 44 -4.88 -8.36 27.13
C GLU A 44 -4.64 -7.90 25.68
N LYS A 45 -5.06 -8.70 24.69
CA LYS A 45 -5.01 -8.35 23.25
C LYS A 45 -5.66 -7.01 22.94
N TYR A 46 -6.69 -6.60 23.70
CA TYR A 46 -7.36 -5.30 23.50
C TYR A 46 -6.52 -4.08 23.91
N ASN A 47 -5.31 -4.28 24.44
CA ASN A 47 -4.33 -3.23 24.72
C ASN A 47 -3.14 -3.25 23.76
N ILE A 48 -3.10 -4.19 22.81
CA ILE A 48 -2.01 -4.35 21.85
C ILE A 48 -2.43 -3.68 20.55
N TYR A 49 -1.69 -2.66 20.12
CA TYR A 49 -2.03 -1.87 18.93
C TYR A 49 -2.24 -2.74 17.67
N GLN A 50 -1.42 -3.77 17.48
CA GLN A 50 -1.57 -4.67 16.34
C GLN A 50 -2.91 -5.43 16.33
N ALA A 51 -3.48 -5.71 17.50
CA ALA A 51 -4.80 -6.33 17.59
C ALA A 51 -5.91 -5.41 17.03
N TYR A 52 -5.75 -4.09 17.13
CA TYR A 52 -6.66 -3.10 16.51
C TYR A 52 -6.56 -3.11 14.98
N ILE A 53 -5.38 -3.35 14.43
CA ILE A 53 -5.18 -3.50 12.99
C ILE A 53 -5.82 -4.82 12.51
N ILE A 54 -5.62 -5.91 13.26
CA ILE A 54 -6.18 -7.23 12.96
C ILE A 54 -7.72 -7.21 12.97
N THR A 55 -8.35 -6.55 13.95
CA THR A 55 -9.82 -6.40 13.99
C THR A 55 -10.36 -5.62 12.79
N GLY A 56 -9.67 -4.56 12.37
CA GLY A 56 -9.97 -3.82 11.15
C GLY A 56 -9.86 -4.72 9.91
N ARG A 57 -8.77 -5.50 9.81
CA ARG A 57 -8.57 -6.45 8.71
C ARG A 57 -9.70 -7.49 8.64
N MET A 58 -10.04 -8.12 9.75
CA MET A 58 -11.12 -9.12 9.80
C MET A 58 -12.49 -8.53 9.49
N THR A 59 -12.75 -7.28 9.88
CA THR A 59 -13.97 -6.57 9.50
C THR A 59 -14.08 -6.48 7.97
N ASN A 60 -13.00 -6.08 7.28
CA ASN A 60 -12.98 -5.99 5.82
C ASN A 60 -13.14 -7.36 5.14
N GLU A 61 -12.49 -8.41 5.64
CA GLU A 61 -12.63 -9.76 5.08
C GLU A 61 -14.09 -10.25 5.12
N TYR A 62 -14.82 -9.97 6.21
CA TYR A 62 -16.24 -10.29 6.30
C TYR A 62 -17.16 -9.33 5.52
N ILE A 63 -16.75 -8.08 5.29
CA ILE A 63 -17.43 -7.18 4.33
C ILE A 63 -17.36 -7.78 2.93
N TRP A 64 -16.18 -8.22 2.48
CA TRP A 64 -16.01 -8.84 1.16
C TRP A 64 -16.78 -10.16 1.02
N ALA A 65 -16.81 -10.97 2.09
CA ALA A 65 -17.60 -12.19 2.14
C ALA A 65 -19.12 -11.97 2.25
N LYS A 66 -19.59 -10.71 2.40
CA LYS A 66 -21.00 -10.36 2.67
C LYS A 66 -21.59 -11.07 3.90
N ASP A 67 -20.77 -11.30 4.91
CA ASP A 67 -21.16 -11.95 6.18
C ASP A 67 -21.37 -10.90 7.27
N PHE A 68 -22.57 -10.32 7.28
CA PHE A 68 -22.93 -9.27 8.23
C PHE A 68 -22.81 -9.69 9.71
N PRO A 69 -23.28 -10.87 10.15
CA PRO A 69 -23.13 -11.31 11.54
C PRO A 69 -21.69 -11.30 12.03
N ASN A 70 -20.75 -11.84 11.24
CA ASN A 70 -19.34 -11.89 11.65
C ASN A 70 -18.64 -10.54 11.52
N MET A 71 -18.92 -9.79 10.45
CA MET A 71 -18.45 -8.40 10.30
C MET A 71 -18.83 -7.56 11.54
N LYS A 72 -20.10 -7.61 11.95
CA LYS A 72 -20.57 -6.88 13.13
C LYS A 72 -19.89 -7.36 14.41
N ARG A 73 -19.70 -8.67 14.59
CA ARG A 73 -18.98 -9.22 15.74
C ARG A 73 -17.56 -8.67 15.84
N TRP A 74 -16.85 -8.55 14.73
CA TRP A 74 -15.50 -7.97 14.70
C TRP A 74 -15.49 -6.45 14.95
N LEU A 75 -16.48 -5.71 14.47
CA LEU A 75 -16.67 -4.29 14.85
C LEU A 75 -16.87 -4.14 16.36
N ASP A 76 -17.74 -4.97 16.97
CA ASP A 76 -18.01 -4.94 18.40
C ASP A 76 -16.76 -5.34 19.22
N MET A 77 -15.92 -6.24 18.69
CA MET A 77 -14.60 -6.56 19.28
C MET A 77 -13.64 -5.38 19.18
N ASN A 78 -13.64 -4.66 18.06
CA ASN A 78 -12.79 -3.48 17.86
C ASN A 78 -13.11 -2.38 18.89
N ASP A 79 -14.40 -2.20 19.25
CA ASP A 79 -14.81 -1.25 20.28
C ASP A 79 -14.23 -1.53 21.66
N ARG A 80 -13.89 -2.80 21.96
CA ARG A 80 -13.27 -3.20 23.24
C ARG A 80 -11.82 -2.75 23.35
N HIS A 81 -11.17 -2.41 22.22
CA HIS A 81 -9.78 -2.02 22.19
C HIS A 81 -9.56 -0.67 22.88
N SER A 82 -8.46 -0.51 23.62
CA SER A 82 -8.13 0.73 24.35
C SER A 82 -8.04 1.98 23.46
N ALA A 83 -7.70 1.81 22.18
CA ALA A 83 -7.65 2.86 21.17
C ALA A 83 -9.02 3.24 20.58
N SER A 84 -10.10 2.50 20.85
CA SER A 84 -11.42 2.76 20.25
C SER A 84 -11.98 4.14 20.61
N GLY A 85 -11.58 4.70 21.76
CA GLY A 85 -11.99 6.03 22.24
C GLY A 85 -11.25 7.21 21.61
N ARG A 86 -10.31 7.01 20.68
CA ARG A 86 -9.52 8.11 20.08
C ARG A 86 -10.35 9.10 19.25
N ASN A 87 -11.43 8.61 18.64
CA ASN A 87 -12.31 9.40 17.79
C ASN A 87 -13.62 9.74 18.50
N GLU A 88 -14.23 10.87 18.15
CA GLU A 88 -15.55 11.27 18.65
C GLU A 88 -16.64 10.24 18.30
N PRO A 89 -17.74 10.11 19.09
CA PRO A 89 -18.77 9.10 18.86
C PRO A 89 -19.40 9.14 17.46
N TYR A 90 -19.72 10.32 16.92
CA TYR A 90 -20.23 10.47 15.56
C TYR A 90 -19.27 9.93 14.48
N ILE A 91 -17.95 10.05 14.66
CA ILE A 91 -16.94 9.50 13.74
C ILE A 91 -17.01 7.97 13.75
N ARG A 92 -17.11 7.37 14.94
CA ARG A 92 -17.23 5.91 15.07
C ARG A 92 -18.55 5.39 14.52
N ASN A 93 -19.64 6.12 14.74
CA ASN A 93 -20.95 5.80 14.17
C ASN A 93 -20.93 5.86 12.64
N TYR A 94 -20.30 6.89 12.06
CA TYR A 94 -20.10 6.94 10.60
C TYR A 94 -19.37 5.69 10.09
N TYR A 95 -18.23 5.34 10.70
CA TYR A 95 -17.44 4.17 10.29
C TYR A 95 -18.26 2.88 10.37
N LYS A 96 -19.00 2.65 11.46
CA LYS A 96 -19.90 1.49 11.58
C LYS A 96 -21.00 1.49 10.53
N GLY A 97 -21.56 2.66 10.21
CA GLY A 97 -22.55 2.81 9.15
C GLY A 97 -21.98 2.44 7.78
N GLN A 98 -20.77 2.90 7.47
CA GLN A 98 -20.04 2.56 6.26
C GLN A 98 -19.83 1.04 6.15
N CYS A 99 -19.27 0.40 7.17
CA CYS A 99 -19.06 -1.05 7.17
C CYS A 99 -20.36 -1.84 6.99
N CYS A 100 -21.46 -1.40 7.62
CA CYS A 100 -22.77 -2.02 7.44
C CYS A 100 -23.27 -1.89 6.00
N LEU A 101 -23.11 -0.71 5.39
CA LEU A 101 -23.53 -0.45 4.02
C LEU A 101 -22.72 -1.28 3.02
N GLU A 102 -21.40 -1.30 3.15
CA GLU A 102 -20.50 -2.10 2.31
C GLU A 102 -20.78 -3.59 2.44
N CYS A 103 -21.16 -4.07 3.63
CA CYS A 103 -21.57 -5.46 3.87
C CYS A 103 -22.99 -5.78 3.36
N GLY A 104 -23.73 -4.78 2.85
CA GLY A 104 -25.07 -4.95 2.28
C GLY A 104 -26.22 -4.89 3.28
N ASN A 105 -25.99 -4.38 4.50
CA ASN A 105 -27.04 -4.17 5.50
C ASN A 105 -27.42 -2.69 5.60
N GLU A 106 -28.31 -2.26 4.70
CA GLU A 106 -28.78 -0.88 4.59
C GLU A 106 -29.54 -0.42 5.84
N GLU A 107 -30.35 -1.28 6.47
CA GLU A 107 -31.10 -0.96 7.69
C GLU A 107 -30.15 -0.55 8.81
N LYS A 108 -29.13 -1.37 9.06
CA LYS A 108 -28.16 -1.07 10.13
C LYS A 108 -27.25 0.10 9.77
N ALA A 109 -26.90 0.25 8.50
CA ALA A 109 -26.17 1.41 8.02
C ALA A 109 -26.93 2.70 8.32
N LEU A 110 -28.22 2.73 7.99
CA LEU A 110 -29.08 3.89 8.22
C LEU A 110 -29.21 4.22 9.71
N GLU A 111 -29.34 3.23 10.59
CA GLU A 111 -29.34 3.47 12.05
C GLU A 111 -28.06 4.20 12.51
N TYR A 112 -26.89 3.72 12.10
CA TYR A 112 -25.62 4.32 12.49
C TYR A 112 -25.38 5.70 11.84
N PHE A 113 -25.78 5.89 10.59
CA PHE A 113 -25.70 7.19 9.94
C PHE A 113 -26.61 8.21 10.60
N ASN A 114 -27.81 7.83 11.06
CA ASN A 114 -28.65 8.70 11.87
C ASN A 114 -27.98 9.11 13.19
N LEU A 115 -27.30 8.17 13.87
CA LEU A 115 -26.55 8.50 15.09
C LEU A 115 -25.40 9.49 14.81
N CYS A 116 -24.67 9.30 13.72
CA CYS A 116 -23.66 10.25 13.26
C CYS A 116 -24.26 11.63 12.96
N TYR A 117 -25.31 11.67 12.13
CA TYR A 117 -25.95 12.89 11.66
C TYR A 117 -26.59 13.71 12.79
N ASN A 118 -27.19 13.04 13.78
CA ASN A 118 -27.79 13.71 14.94
C ASN A 118 -26.77 14.44 15.83
N GLU A 119 -25.52 13.97 15.84
CA GLU A 119 -24.43 14.62 16.57
C GLU A 119 -23.69 15.65 15.71
N ASN A 120 -23.41 15.34 14.44
CA ASN A 120 -22.77 16.23 13.49
C ASN A 120 -23.38 16.08 12.09
N PRO A 121 -24.34 16.96 11.71
CA PRO A 121 -25.05 16.85 10.44
C PRO A 121 -24.17 16.98 9.19
N ASP A 122 -23.05 17.66 9.29
CA ASP A 122 -22.19 17.97 8.14
C ASP A 122 -21.17 16.87 7.87
N TYR A 123 -20.75 16.16 8.91
CA TYR A 123 -19.66 15.20 8.84
C TYR A 123 -19.87 14.10 7.80
N ILE A 124 -21.07 13.52 7.69
CA ILE A 124 -21.32 12.46 6.72
C ILE A 124 -21.13 12.93 5.27
N PHE A 125 -21.41 14.21 4.98
CA PHE A 125 -21.29 14.81 3.65
C PHE A 125 -19.84 15.22 3.29
N THR A 126 -18.89 15.07 4.20
CA THR A 126 -17.45 15.25 3.93
C THR A 126 -16.73 13.92 3.71
N ARG A 127 -17.47 12.82 3.55
CA ARG A 127 -16.94 11.45 3.50
C ARG A 127 -17.26 10.78 2.16
N ALA A 128 -17.15 9.45 2.11
CA ALA A 128 -17.21 8.71 0.85
C ALA A 128 -18.54 8.94 0.11
N PRO A 129 -18.51 9.21 -1.21
CA PRO A 129 -19.71 9.52 -2.00
C PRO A 129 -20.86 8.55 -1.83
N PHE A 130 -20.60 7.25 -1.94
CA PHE A 130 -21.63 6.22 -1.82
C PHE A 130 -22.34 6.24 -0.45
N CYS A 131 -21.67 6.65 0.63
CA CYS A 131 -22.26 6.76 1.97
C CYS A 131 -23.24 7.94 2.06
N TYR A 132 -22.79 9.15 1.67
CA TYR A 132 -23.66 10.32 1.75
C TYR A 132 -24.77 10.25 0.70
N GLU A 133 -24.55 9.67 -0.48
CA GLU A 133 -25.59 9.47 -1.48
C GLU A 133 -26.68 8.52 -1.00
N PHE A 134 -26.29 7.42 -0.33
CA PHE A 134 -27.23 6.50 0.30
C PHE A 134 -28.03 7.21 1.40
N PHE A 135 -27.36 7.90 2.32
CA PHE A 135 -28.03 8.55 3.44
C PHE A 135 -28.93 9.71 2.99
N ASN A 136 -28.49 10.51 2.01
CA ASN A 136 -29.23 11.68 1.53
C ASN A 136 -30.61 11.32 0.95
N LYS A 137 -30.75 10.12 0.36
CA LYS A 137 -32.04 9.59 -0.14
C LYS A 137 -33.05 9.32 0.98
N HIS A 138 -32.58 9.18 2.21
CA HIS A 138 -33.40 8.85 3.39
C HIS A 138 -33.67 10.07 4.29
N LEU A 139 -33.14 11.24 3.95
CA LEU A 139 -33.45 12.48 4.67
C LEU A 139 -34.85 13.00 4.30
N GLU A 140 -35.55 13.59 5.27
CA GLU A 140 -36.81 14.30 5.02
C GLU A 140 -36.60 15.45 4.01
N ASN A 141 -35.45 16.11 4.09
CA ASN A 141 -35.03 17.18 3.19
C ASN A 141 -33.61 16.87 2.66
N PRO A 142 -33.48 16.19 1.51
CA PRO A 142 -32.19 15.89 0.91
C PRO A 142 -31.37 17.17 0.62
N ARG A 143 -30.06 17.11 0.89
CA ARG A 143 -29.10 18.16 0.55
C ARG A 143 -28.77 18.14 -0.94
N GLU A 144 -28.45 19.31 -1.49
CA GLU A 144 -27.78 19.41 -2.79
C GLU A 144 -26.36 18.87 -2.64
N LEU A 145 -26.02 17.85 -3.42
CA LEU A 145 -24.71 17.22 -3.37
C LEU A 145 -23.75 17.95 -4.33
N PRO A 146 -22.47 18.11 -3.97
CA PRO A 146 -21.49 18.68 -4.89
C PRO A 146 -21.43 17.83 -6.15
N LYS A 147 -21.34 18.49 -7.31
CA LYS A 147 -20.95 17.79 -8.55
C LYS A 147 -19.53 17.28 -8.31
N GLN A 148 -19.29 16.00 -8.58
CA GLN A 148 -17.93 15.49 -8.67
C GLN A 148 -17.25 16.31 -9.77
N GLU A 149 -16.37 17.24 -9.38
CA GLU A 149 -15.37 17.75 -10.31
C GLU A 149 -14.45 16.56 -10.54
N GLU A 150 -14.36 16.09 -11.79
CA GLU A 150 -13.25 15.24 -12.23
C GLU A 150 -12.00 15.98 -11.79
N GLY A 151 -11.24 15.36 -10.89
CA GLY A 151 -10.20 16.01 -10.09
C GLY A 151 -9.19 16.76 -10.95
N GLN A 152 -8.56 17.76 -10.34
CA GLN A 152 -7.31 18.36 -10.79
C GLN A 152 -6.41 17.28 -11.43
N ASP A 153 -5.96 17.54 -12.65
CA ASP A 153 -4.93 16.76 -13.33
C ASP A 153 -3.65 16.82 -12.47
N ASP A 154 -3.57 15.97 -11.45
CA ASP A 154 -2.29 15.56 -10.91
C ASP A 154 -1.54 14.94 -12.11
N TYR A 155 -0.32 15.41 -12.41
CA TYR A 155 0.50 15.00 -13.56
C TYR A 155 0.98 13.53 -13.41
N PHE A 156 0.02 12.60 -13.38
CA PHE A 156 0.26 11.17 -13.44
C PHE A 156 0.19 10.73 -14.89
N GLU A 157 1.30 10.20 -15.37
CA GLU A 157 1.33 9.43 -16.60
C GLU A 157 1.36 7.93 -16.27
N TRP A 158 0.96 7.10 -17.23
CA TRP A 158 1.12 5.66 -17.13
C TRP A 158 2.16 5.25 -18.15
N VAL A 159 3.14 4.44 -17.72
CA VAL A 159 4.20 3.94 -18.61
C VAL A 159 3.98 2.46 -18.85
N GLU A 160 4.05 2.03 -20.10
CA GLU A 160 3.77 0.65 -20.50
C GLU A 160 5.08 -0.18 -20.51
N LEU A 161 5.21 -1.10 -19.54
CA LEU A 161 6.40 -1.94 -19.36
C LEU A 161 6.07 -3.43 -19.46
N GLU A 162 5.75 -3.90 -20.68
CA GLU A 162 5.41 -5.31 -20.97
C GLU A 162 6.47 -6.32 -20.49
N GLU A 163 7.76 -6.00 -20.60
CA GLU A 163 8.85 -6.90 -20.19
C GLU A 163 8.90 -7.04 -18.66
N TRP A 164 8.57 -5.96 -17.94
CA TRP A 164 8.49 -5.97 -16.49
C TRP A 164 7.26 -6.77 -16.04
N GLN A 165 6.11 -6.52 -16.65
CA GLN A 165 4.88 -7.28 -16.43
C GLN A 165 5.12 -8.79 -16.60
N SER A 166 5.77 -9.17 -17.69
CA SER A 166 6.10 -10.57 -18.00
C SER A 166 7.09 -11.16 -16.98
N PHE A 167 8.12 -10.40 -16.60
CA PHE A 167 9.12 -10.85 -15.62
C PHE A 167 8.53 -11.07 -14.23
N PHE A 168 7.74 -10.11 -13.74
CA PHE A 168 7.13 -10.15 -12.40
C PHE A 168 5.81 -10.90 -12.35
N ASN A 169 5.25 -11.28 -13.51
CA ASN A 169 3.93 -11.88 -13.66
C ASN A 169 2.83 -11.01 -13.00
N GLU A 170 2.84 -9.71 -13.34
CA GLU A 170 1.81 -8.77 -12.91
C GLU A 170 0.57 -8.84 -13.81
N GLU A 171 -0.57 -8.37 -13.33
CA GLU A 171 -1.82 -8.38 -14.11
C GLU A 171 -1.83 -7.31 -15.20
N GLU A 172 -1.16 -6.19 -14.97
CA GLU A 172 -1.12 -5.01 -15.83
C GLU A 172 0.32 -4.66 -16.22
N SER A 173 0.50 -4.11 -17.43
CA SER A 173 1.78 -3.59 -17.92
C SER A 173 1.98 -2.10 -17.62
N GLU A 174 0.91 -1.41 -17.29
CA GLU A 174 0.92 0.02 -16.96
C GLU A 174 1.41 0.21 -15.52
N ILE A 175 2.39 1.08 -15.34
CA ILE A 175 2.90 1.47 -14.03
C ILE A 175 2.71 2.98 -13.87
N GLN A 176 2.19 3.38 -12.72
CA GLN A 176 2.00 4.79 -12.38
C GLN A 176 3.35 5.51 -12.39
N CYS A 177 3.40 6.62 -13.13
CA CYS A 177 4.56 7.47 -13.30
C CYS A 177 4.26 8.87 -12.77
N GLU A 178 5.11 9.36 -11.88
CA GLU A 178 4.99 10.67 -11.26
C GLU A 178 6.19 11.53 -11.65
N ILE A 179 5.91 12.76 -12.10
CA ILE A 179 6.95 13.75 -12.39
C ILE A 179 7.28 14.50 -11.09
N LEU A 180 8.55 14.45 -10.69
CA LEU A 180 9.04 15.18 -9.52
C LEU A 180 9.59 16.53 -9.95
N PHE A 181 8.89 17.59 -9.57
CA PHE A 181 9.32 18.97 -9.74
C PHE A 181 10.26 19.39 -8.61
N ASP A 182 11.18 20.31 -8.91
CA ASP A 182 12.00 20.96 -7.89
C ASP A 182 11.15 22.02 -7.16
N ASP A 183 11.32 22.15 -5.84
CA ASP A 183 10.56 23.07 -4.98
C ASP A 183 10.71 24.55 -5.43
N ASP A 184 11.77 24.85 -6.18
CA ASP A 184 12.14 26.19 -6.64
C ASP A 184 11.75 26.49 -8.11
N GLU A 185 11.21 25.53 -8.86
CA GLU A 185 10.79 25.71 -10.27
C GLU A 185 9.27 25.72 -10.43
N GLU A 186 8.76 26.41 -11.46
CA GLU A 186 7.35 26.23 -11.85
C GLU A 186 7.15 24.77 -12.26
N GLU A 187 6.09 24.12 -11.75
CA GLU A 187 5.71 22.75 -12.10
C GLU A 187 5.37 22.66 -13.60
N GLU A 188 6.39 22.54 -14.43
CA GLU A 188 6.28 22.51 -15.89
C GLU A 188 6.88 21.22 -16.43
N PHE A 189 6.04 20.46 -17.14
CA PHE A 189 6.48 19.31 -17.92
C PHE A 189 7.39 19.79 -19.07
N ARG A 190 8.48 19.06 -19.34
CA ARG A 190 9.57 19.48 -20.23
C ARG A 190 9.90 18.35 -21.21
N GLU A 191 10.45 18.70 -22.36
CA GLU A 191 10.83 17.75 -23.42
C GLU A 191 11.77 16.65 -22.88
N GLU A 192 12.65 16.99 -21.93
CA GLU A 192 13.52 16.04 -21.26
C GLU A 192 12.74 14.96 -20.48
N HIS A 193 11.63 15.31 -19.82
CA HIS A 193 10.78 14.32 -19.13
C HIS A 193 10.22 13.30 -20.12
N GLU A 194 9.68 13.79 -21.25
CA GLU A 194 9.15 12.97 -22.35
C GLU A 194 10.25 12.06 -22.93
N ASN A 195 11.44 12.60 -23.18
CA ASN A 195 12.61 11.83 -23.64
C ASN A 195 13.00 10.73 -22.65
N GLY A 196 12.88 10.98 -21.34
CA GLY A 196 13.16 10.02 -20.28
C GLY A 196 12.19 8.84 -20.29
N ILE A 197 10.89 9.13 -20.44
CA ILE A 197 9.84 8.12 -20.52
C ILE A 197 10.01 7.28 -21.78
N GLU A 198 10.21 7.91 -22.95
CA GLU A 198 10.48 7.20 -24.21
C GLU A 198 11.75 6.34 -24.09
N TYR A 199 12.80 6.84 -23.43
CA TYR A 199 14.02 6.07 -23.20
C TYR A 199 13.74 4.84 -22.33
N LEU A 200 12.98 4.99 -21.25
CA LEU A 200 12.60 3.90 -20.36
C LEU A 200 11.85 2.80 -21.13
N GLU A 201 10.79 3.15 -21.86
CA GLU A 201 9.98 2.18 -22.61
C GLU A 201 10.81 1.39 -23.63
N ASN A 202 11.67 2.09 -24.38
CA ASN A 202 12.51 1.51 -25.41
C ASN A 202 13.70 0.67 -24.87
N ASN A 203 14.08 0.86 -23.60
CA ASN A 203 15.24 0.20 -22.99
C ASN A 203 14.87 -0.60 -21.72
N GLN A 204 13.58 -0.88 -21.52
CA GLN A 204 13.04 -1.44 -20.29
C GLN A 204 13.71 -2.75 -19.85
N THR A 205 14.09 -3.62 -20.80
CA THR A 205 14.80 -4.87 -20.50
C THR A 205 16.18 -4.62 -19.92
N GLU A 206 16.97 -3.74 -20.54
CA GLU A 206 18.35 -3.44 -20.09
C GLU A 206 18.36 -2.73 -18.73
N ILE A 207 17.37 -1.86 -18.50
CA ILE A 207 17.18 -1.19 -17.20
C ILE A 207 16.82 -2.23 -16.13
N LEU A 208 15.84 -3.09 -16.38
CA LEU A 208 15.45 -4.15 -15.45
C LEU A 208 16.63 -5.08 -15.11
N GLU A 209 17.35 -5.56 -16.12
CA GLU A 209 18.53 -6.40 -15.92
C GLU A 209 19.61 -5.71 -15.08
N SER A 210 19.82 -4.40 -15.30
CA SER A 210 20.78 -3.60 -14.53
C SER A 210 20.37 -3.48 -13.07
N ILE A 211 19.08 -3.20 -12.80
CA ILE A 211 18.52 -3.11 -11.45
C ILE A 211 18.69 -4.43 -10.72
N LEU A 212 18.23 -5.53 -11.31
CA LEU A 212 18.26 -6.84 -10.68
C LEU A 212 19.70 -7.35 -10.48
N THR A 213 20.60 -7.02 -11.40
CA THR A 213 22.02 -7.37 -11.28
C THR A 213 22.68 -6.62 -10.12
N GLU A 214 22.34 -5.35 -9.90
CA GLU A 214 22.85 -4.62 -8.75
C GLU A 214 22.25 -5.13 -7.45
N LEU A 215 20.93 -5.38 -7.44
CA LEU A 215 20.24 -5.98 -6.30
C LEU A 215 20.89 -7.31 -5.90
N LEU A 216 21.21 -8.19 -6.86
CA LEU A 216 21.89 -9.46 -6.61
C LEU A 216 23.23 -9.30 -5.87
N LYS A 217 23.94 -8.18 -6.05
CA LYS A 217 25.22 -7.92 -5.38
C LYS A 217 25.03 -7.48 -3.92
N VAL A 218 24.06 -6.60 -3.67
CA VAL A 218 23.85 -5.99 -2.34
C VAL A 218 22.98 -6.86 -1.42
N TYR A 219 22.09 -7.66 -1.99
CA TYR A 219 21.12 -8.47 -1.27
C TYR A 219 21.71 -9.40 -0.20
N PRO A 220 22.84 -10.11 -0.41
CA PRO A 220 23.44 -10.96 0.64
C PRO A 220 23.93 -10.21 1.87
N ASP A 221 24.28 -8.93 1.74
CA ASP A 221 24.65 -8.11 2.89
C ASP A 221 23.39 -7.62 3.62
N TRP A 222 22.36 -7.21 2.87
CA TRP A 222 21.06 -6.89 3.46
C TRP A 222 20.42 -8.07 4.19
N GLN A 223 20.53 -9.30 3.66
CA GLN A 223 20.07 -10.50 4.38
C GLN A 223 20.68 -10.62 5.79
N LYS A 224 21.95 -10.20 5.97
CA LYS A 224 22.62 -10.21 7.28
C LYS A 224 22.11 -9.08 8.17
N ASP A 225 21.86 -7.90 7.59
CA ASP A 225 21.40 -6.71 8.31
C ASP A 225 19.95 -6.88 8.81
N TYR A 226 19.06 -7.42 7.97
CA TYR A 226 17.68 -7.77 8.36
C TYR A 226 17.65 -8.94 9.35
N GLY A 227 18.51 -9.94 9.16
CA GLY A 227 18.74 -10.98 10.17
C GLY A 227 17.51 -11.86 10.47
N TYR A 228 16.68 -12.13 9.47
CA TYR A 228 15.53 -13.04 9.61
C TYR A 228 15.93 -14.39 10.22
N SER A 229 15.03 -14.94 11.03
CA SER A 229 15.20 -16.27 11.64
C SER A 229 15.31 -17.36 10.56
N GLU A 230 15.91 -18.51 10.89
CA GLU A 230 15.94 -19.65 9.96
C GLU A 230 14.54 -20.17 9.56
N GLU A 231 13.52 -19.86 10.39
CA GLU A 231 12.12 -20.20 10.11
C GLU A 231 11.49 -19.24 9.10
N ASP A 232 11.82 -17.95 9.17
CA ASP A 232 11.17 -16.90 8.38
C ASP A 232 11.96 -16.48 7.15
N LYS A 233 13.29 -16.68 7.18
CA LYS A 233 14.19 -16.36 6.07
C LYS A 233 13.74 -17.00 4.74
N PRO A 234 13.31 -18.28 4.66
CA PRO A 234 12.87 -18.87 3.40
C PRO A 234 11.67 -18.17 2.77
N ASP A 235 10.82 -17.54 3.58
CA ASP A 235 9.62 -16.84 3.13
C ASP A 235 9.94 -15.39 2.71
N PHE A 236 10.64 -14.64 3.57
CA PHE A 236 10.83 -13.20 3.38
C PHE A 236 12.12 -12.83 2.63
N MET A 237 13.23 -13.52 2.92
CA MET A 237 14.54 -13.25 2.31
C MET A 237 15.30 -14.53 1.96
N PRO A 238 14.77 -15.39 1.07
CA PRO A 238 15.45 -16.61 0.68
C PRO A 238 16.78 -16.29 0.00
N ASP A 239 17.70 -17.26 -0.02
CA ASP A 239 18.95 -17.12 -0.76
C ASP A 239 18.67 -17.04 -2.26
N VAL A 240 19.24 -16.02 -2.90
CA VAL A 240 19.06 -15.73 -4.32
C VAL A 240 20.38 -16.01 -5.06
N THR A 241 20.29 -16.71 -6.19
CA THR A 241 21.46 -17.09 -7.00
C THR A 241 21.47 -16.46 -8.39
N THR A 242 20.29 -16.11 -8.89
CA THR A 242 20.12 -15.47 -10.20
C THR A 242 19.12 -14.33 -10.11
N ILE A 243 19.22 -13.36 -11.03
CA ILE A 243 18.29 -12.24 -11.09
C ILE A 243 16.81 -12.67 -11.20
N LYS A 244 16.54 -13.86 -11.77
CA LYS A 244 15.18 -14.39 -11.93
C LYS A 244 14.52 -14.76 -10.60
N ASP A 245 15.30 -15.03 -9.57
CA ASP A 245 14.75 -15.43 -8.27
C ASP A 245 13.99 -14.26 -7.63
N PHE A 246 14.29 -13.00 -8.00
CA PHE A 246 13.59 -11.80 -7.51
C PHE A 246 12.17 -11.63 -8.04
N ALA A 247 11.77 -12.33 -9.11
CA ALA A 247 10.43 -12.18 -9.71
C ALA A 247 9.28 -12.40 -8.71
N ASN A 248 9.51 -13.24 -7.69
CA ASN A 248 8.54 -13.52 -6.63
C ASN A 248 8.81 -12.76 -5.32
N LEU A 249 9.88 -11.97 -5.25
CA LEU A 249 10.31 -11.27 -4.04
C LEU A 249 10.03 -9.77 -4.11
N ILE A 250 9.95 -9.20 -5.31
CA ILE A 250 9.62 -7.78 -5.51
C ILE A 250 8.55 -7.62 -6.58
N SER A 251 7.82 -6.51 -6.52
CA SER A 251 6.90 -6.05 -7.57
C SER A 251 7.03 -4.54 -7.76
N PRO A 252 7.08 -4.05 -9.01
CA PRO A 252 7.10 -2.62 -9.26
C PRO A 252 5.79 -1.98 -8.79
N THR A 253 5.87 -0.75 -8.30
CA THR A 253 4.71 -0.03 -7.74
C THR A 253 4.56 1.37 -8.33
N SER A 254 5.65 2.12 -8.41
CA SER A 254 5.64 3.48 -8.96
C SER A 254 6.98 3.82 -9.60
N ILE A 255 6.93 4.73 -10.57
CA ILE A 255 8.09 5.29 -11.26
C ILE A 255 8.11 6.80 -11.02
N TYR A 256 9.30 7.34 -10.78
CA TYR A 256 9.50 8.75 -10.51
C TYR A 256 10.44 9.34 -11.54
N VAL A 257 9.99 10.32 -12.31
CA VAL A 257 10.84 11.02 -13.29
C VAL A 257 11.24 12.36 -12.70
N THR A 258 12.54 12.55 -12.47
CA THR A 258 13.04 13.76 -11.80
C THR A 258 13.19 14.94 -12.77
N SER A 259 13.08 16.15 -12.24
CA SER A 259 13.49 17.41 -12.89
C SER A 259 15.02 17.64 -12.91
N VAL A 260 15.83 16.61 -12.67
CA VAL A 260 17.30 16.70 -12.74
C VAL A 260 17.77 16.07 -14.04
N PHE A 261 18.29 16.88 -14.96
CA PHE A 261 18.68 16.41 -16.29
C PHE A 261 20.19 16.27 -16.47
N LYS A 262 20.56 15.26 -17.25
CA LYS A 262 21.91 15.03 -17.75
C LYS A 262 21.83 14.37 -19.13
N ASP A 263 22.54 14.96 -20.10
CA ASP A 263 22.51 14.54 -21.51
C ASP A 263 21.07 14.50 -22.08
N ASP A 264 20.30 15.57 -21.84
CA ASP A 264 18.89 15.75 -22.27
C ASP A 264 17.91 14.68 -21.75
N LEU A 265 18.30 13.96 -20.70
CA LEU A 265 17.52 12.90 -20.07
C LEU A 265 17.47 13.05 -18.54
N PRO A 266 16.32 12.76 -17.91
CA PRO A 266 16.15 12.80 -16.47
C PRO A 266 16.81 11.61 -15.79
N TYR A 267 17.00 11.74 -14.49
CA TYR A 267 17.16 10.59 -13.61
C TYR A 267 15.78 9.98 -13.34
N ILE A 268 15.71 8.66 -13.26
CA ILE A 268 14.46 7.91 -13.06
C ILE A 268 14.59 7.04 -11.82
N GLY A 269 13.63 7.17 -10.93
CA GLY A 269 13.45 6.37 -9.75
C GLY A 269 12.44 5.25 -9.94
N PHE A 270 12.69 4.10 -9.33
CA PHE A 270 11.82 2.93 -9.36
C PHE A 270 11.54 2.48 -7.93
N LEU A 271 10.27 2.40 -7.59
CA LEU A 271 9.79 1.89 -6.31
C LEU A 271 9.23 0.49 -6.49
N PHE A 272 9.69 -0.43 -5.64
CA PHE A 272 9.21 -1.79 -5.57
C PHE A 272 8.65 -2.09 -4.19
N SER A 273 7.53 -2.81 -4.13
CA SER A 273 7.23 -3.59 -2.93
C SER A 273 8.21 -4.77 -2.85
N CYS A 274 8.50 -5.24 -1.64
CA CYS A 274 9.41 -6.36 -1.45
C CYS A 274 8.97 -7.27 -0.31
N SER A 275 9.34 -8.55 -0.39
CA SER A 275 8.96 -9.57 0.58
C SER A 275 9.58 -9.37 1.95
N TRP A 276 10.65 -8.59 2.06
CA TRP A 276 11.42 -8.42 3.30
C TRP A 276 11.19 -7.11 4.03
N ASP A 277 10.45 -6.19 3.43
CA ASP A 277 10.02 -4.95 4.07
C ASP A 277 8.70 -4.52 3.42
N SER A 278 7.61 -5.04 3.98
CA SER A 278 6.24 -4.76 3.51
C SER A 278 5.78 -3.34 3.84
N GLU A 279 6.43 -2.66 4.79
CA GLU A 279 6.09 -1.30 5.21
C GLU A 279 6.83 -0.25 4.37
N HIS A 280 8.11 -0.47 4.07
CA HIS A 280 8.95 0.54 3.43
C HIS A 280 9.27 0.23 1.97
N GLY A 281 9.46 -1.03 1.56
CA GLY A 281 9.80 -1.37 0.17
C GLY A 281 11.26 -1.06 -0.25
N LEU A 282 11.52 -1.19 -1.55
CA LEU A 282 12.84 -1.07 -2.19
C LEU A 282 12.83 0.09 -3.20
N GLY A 283 13.78 1.01 -3.08
CA GLY A 283 13.95 2.12 -4.01
C GLY A 283 15.24 2.01 -4.82
N VAL A 284 15.18 2.42 -6.08
CA VAL A 284 16.33 2.45 -6.99
C VAL A 284 16.32 3.75 -7.78
N MET A 285 17.46 4.43 -7.86
CA MET A 285 17.65 5.60 -8.72
C MET A 285 18.59 5.23 -9.87
N THR A 286 18.21 5.58 -11.10
CA THR A 286 19.04 5.38 -12.29
C THR A 286 19.21 6.67 -13.09
N HIS A 287 20.25 6.67 -13.93
CA HIS A 287 20.33 7.56 -15.08
C HIS A 287 20.57 6.67 -16.30
N LYS A 288 19.61 6.63 -17.22
CA LYS A 288 19.52 5.57 -18.24
C LYS A 288 19.49 4.19 -17.56
N ASN A 289 20.30 3.25 -18.02
CA ASN A 289 20.46 1.92 -17.41
C ASN A 289 21.51 1.87 -16.29
N ARG A 290 22.21 2.96 -15.98
CA ARG A 290 23.21 2.97 -14.91
C ARG A 290 22.54 3.18 -13.57
N ILE A 291 22.80 2.26 -12.62
CA ILE A 291 22.37 2.43 -11.23
C ILE A 291 23.17 3.57 -10.59
N VAL A 292 22.45 4.54 -10.03
CA VAL A 292 22.99 5.66 -9.26
C VAL A 292 23.02 5.29 -7.78
N GLU A 293 21.90 4.77 -7.27
CA GLU A 293 21.76 4.33 -5.89
C GLU A 293 20.66 3.25 -5.77
N ILE A 294 20.78 2.36 -4.78
CA ILE A 294 19.81 1.30 -4.47
C ILE A 294 19.70 1.19 -2.94
N GLY A 295 18.48 1.21 -2.40
CA GLY A 295 18.25 1.32 -0.97
C GLY A 295 16.78 1.18 -0.58
N GLY A 296 16.36 1.86 0.49
CA GLY A 296 14.95 1.94 0.87
C GLY A 296 14.12 2.71 -0.16
N ALA A 297 12.79 2.71 -0.03
CA ALA A 297 11.88 3.37 -0.97
C ALA A 297 12.19 4.83 -1.27
N ASP A 298 12.68 5.57 -0.27
CA ASP A 298 13.08 6.97 -0.40
C ASP A 298 14.12 7.21 -1.49
N THR A 299 14.97 6.21 -1.76
CA THR A 299 15.94 6.23 -2.86
C THR A 299 15.28 6.47 -4.22
N ALA A 300 14.03 6.07 -4.41
CA ALA A 300 13.31 6.24 -5.67
C ALA A 300 12.88 7.71 -5.92
N PHE A 301 12.64 8.52 -4.88
CA PHE A 301 12.06 9.85 -5.05
C PHE A 301 12.87 11.00 -4.42
N LEU A 302 13.97 10.72 -3.74
CA LEU A 302 14.85 11.76 -3.21
C LEU A 302 15.73 12.38 -4.32
N THR A 303 15.29 13.52 -4.85
CA THR A 303 15.95 14.26 -5.96
C THR A 303 17.42 14.62 -5.70
N TRP A 304 17.82 14.87 -4.44
CA TRP A 304 19.22 15.16 -4.08
C TRP A 304 20.19 14.04 -4.49
N ILE A 305 19.72 12.79 -4.62
CA ILE A 305 20.53 11.66 -5.11
C ILE A 305 20.94 11.92 -6.56
N ALA A 306 19.98 12.31 -7.41
CA ALA A 306 20.21 12.66 -8.80
C ALA A 306 21.13 13.90 -8.92
N GLU A 307 20.88 14.95 -8.14
CA GLU A 307 21.70 16.17 -8.13
C GLU A 307 23.16 15.87 -7.76
N LYS A 308 23.36 15.06 -6.72
CA LYS A 308 24.69 14.66 -6.24
C LYS A 308 25.45 13.90 -7.31
N ASP A 309 24.80 13.00 -8.05
CA ASP A 309 25.43 12.27 -9.15
C ASP A 309 25.73 13.18 -10.36
N ASN A 310 24.78 14.06 -10.71
CA ASN A 310 24.95 15.02 -11.80
C ASN A 310 26.16 15.95 -11.55
N ASN A 311 26.33 16.40 -10.30
CA ASN A 311 27.44 17.27 -9.90
C ASN A 311 28.82 16.59 -9.85
N LYS A 312 28.91 15.25 -9.80
CA LYS A 312 30.21 14.53 -9.89
C LYS A 312 30.82 14.56 -11.29
N SER A 313 30.03 14.92 -12.30
CA SER A 313 30.44 14.89 -13.72
C SER A 313 30.75 16.28 -14.31
N LYS A 314 30.73 17.33 -13.48
CA LYS A 314 31.14 18.70 -13.84
C LYS A 314 32.60 18.95 -13.45
#